data_AF-A0A1T4NJF6-F1
#
_entry.id   AF-A0A1T4NJF6-F1
#
_cell.length_a   1.000
_cell.length_b   1.000
_cell.length_c   1.000
_cell.angle_alpha   90.00
_cell.angle_beta   90.00
_cell.angle_gamma   90.00
#
_symmetry.space_group_name_H-M   'P 1'
#
loop_
_entity.id
_entity.type
_entity.pdbx_description
1 polymer ?
#
loop_
_entity_poly.entity_id
_entity_poly.type
_entity_poly.pdbx_seq_one_letter_code
_entity_poly.pdbx_strand_id
1 'polypeptide(L)'
;MIGISIERLKHNYILNFLDILTPTREIISKFNWGISLEWENEEWESIFESSMFLTQKYVFVEGEKLIEIMENKEIQFIWSVFSAFPKSISVDRIMSVPLPFVEYNEKNGYSIYYETPVLIQHALAEKEIVVFDSSYVYIIEREEELIPQLKSVYKDYERL
;
A
#
# COMPACT_ATOMS: atom_id res chain seq x y z
N MET A 1 11.42 -6.10 -11.47
CA MET A 1 10.78 -5.39 -10.34
C MET A 1 11.61 -4.17 -10.05
N ILE A 2 10.94 -3.07 -9.77
CA ILE A 2 11.54 -1.77 -9.45
C ILE A 2 10.93 -1.35 -8.11
N GLY A 3 11.79 -0.90 -7.20
CA GLY A 3 11.38 -0.41 -5.88
C GLY A 3 11.96 0.97 -5.62
N ILE A 4 11.17 1.85 -4.98
CA ILE A 4 11.65 3.11 -4.41
C ILE A 4 11.17 3.27 -2.97
N SER A 5 11.95 3.95 -2.15
CA SER A 5 11.51 4.52 -0.88
C SER A 5 11.42 6.03 -0.96
N ILE A 6 10.46 6.59 -0.25
CA ILE A 6 10.28 8.02 -0.06
C ILE A 6 10.28 8.27 1.45
N GLU A 7 11.32 8.97 1.93
CA GLU A 7 11.46 9.39 3.33
C GLU A 7 11.06 10.86 3.47
N ARG A 8 10.16 11.18 4.40
CA ARG A 8 9.66 12.56 4.55
C ARG A 8 9.96 13.27 5.87
N LEU A 9 10.90 12.75 6.67
CA LEU A 9 11.43 13.46 7.85
C LEU A 9 12.08 14.84 7.53
N LYS A 10 12.17 15.25 6.26
CA LYS A 10 12.64 16.58 5.83
C LYS A 10 11.57 17.68 5.70
N HIS A 11 10.26 17.38 5.82
CA HIS A 11 9.20 18.33 5.42
C HIS A 11 8.06 18.60 6.42
N ASN A 12 8.14 18.21 7.70
CA ASN A 12 7.20 18.62 8.78
C ASN A 12 5.69 18.31 8.57
N TYR A 13 5.32 17.35 7.72
CA TYR A 13 3.94 16.89 7.59
C TYR A 13 3.88 15.36 7.61
N ILE A 14 2.89 14.83 8.32
CA ILE A 14 2.45 13.42 8.29
C ILE A 14 2.22 13.02 6.82
N LEU A 15 2.58 11.79 6.44
CA LEU A 15 2.24 11.25 5.12
C LEU A 15 0.74 11.37 4.87
N ASN A 16 0.35 12.32 4.03
CA ASN A 16 -1.01 12.41 3.56
C ASN A 16 -1.16 11.47 2.37
N PHE A 17 -1.98 10.42 2.51
CA PHE A 17 -2.22 9.46 1.44
C PHE A 17 -2.77 10.14 0.17
N LEU A 18 -3.40 11.33 0.29
CA LEU A 18 -3.82 12.14 -0.86
C LEU A 18 -2.68 12.55 -1.80
N ASP A 19 -1.47 12.74 -1.28
CA ASP A 19 -0.29 13.07 -2.10
C ASP A 19 0.08 11.89 -3.02
N ILE A 20 -0.24 10.66 -2.61
CA ILE A 20 -0.09 9.44 -3.42
C ILE A 20 -1.30 9.27 -4.32
N LEU A 21 -2.51 9.39 -3.77
CA LEU A 21 -3.78 9.16 -4.45
C LEU A 21 -3.94 10.05 -5.69
N THR A 22 -3.70 11.35 -5.53
CA THR A 22 -4.01 12.34 -6.58
C THR A 22 -3.30 12.03 -7.90
N PRO A 23 -1.97 11.86 -7.95
CA PRO A 23 -1.27 11.51 -9.19
C PRO A 23 -1.48 10.06 -9.65
N THR A 24 -1.94 9.16 -8.78
CA THR A 24 -2.05 7.72 -9.09
C THR A 24 -3.49 7.21 -9.23
N ARG A 25 -4.48 8.10 -9.13
CA ARG A 25 -5.92 7.76 -9.09
C ARG A 25 -6.35 6.83 -10.22
N GLU A 26 -5.97 7.14 -11.45
CA GLU A 26 -6.33 6.34 -12.63
C GLU A 26 -5.67 4.96 -12.64
N ILE A 27 -4.53 4.80 -11.96
CA ILE A 27 -3.86 3.51 -11.82
C ILE A 27 -4.56 2.73 -10.72
N ILE A 28 -4.83 3.36 -9.57
CA ILE A 28 -5.51 2.72 -8.43
C ILE A 28 -6.86 2.12 -8.85
N SER A 29 -7.66 2.83 -9.66
CA SER A 29 -8.97 2.33 -10.12
C SER A 29 -8.91 1.11 -11.04
N LYS A 30 -7.77 0.78 -11.63
CA LYS A 30 -7.63 -0.40 -12.52
C LYS A 30 -7.54 -1.72 -11.75
N PHE A 31 -7.31 -1.68 -10.44
CA PHE A 31 -7.03 -2.85 -9.63
C PHE A 31 -8.05 -3.03 -8.50
N ASN A 32 -8.13 -4.25 -8.00
CA ASN A 32 -8.63 -4.53 -6.66
C ASN A 32 -7.44 -4.48 -5.70
N TRP A 33 -7.68 -4.13 -4.45
CA TRP A 33 -6.65 -3.90 -3.47
C TRP A 33 -6.88 -4.75 -2.23
N GLY A 34 -5.84 -5.49 -1.81
CA GLY A 34 -5.78 -6.11 -0.49
C GLY A 34 -4.91 -5.26 0.42
N ILE A 35 -5.42 -4.92 1.60
CA ILE A 35 -4.75 -4.03 2.54
C ILE A 35 -4.53 -4.81 3.83
N SER A 36 -3.27 -4.91 4.27
CA SER A 36 -2.96 -5.43 5.61
C SER A 36 -3.30 -4.36 6.65
N LEU A 37 -4.14 -4.71 7.60
CA LEU A 37 -4.49 -3.90 8.75
C LEU A 37 -3.67 -4.43 9.93
N GLU A 38 -2.57 -3.77 10.22
CA GLU A 38 -1.87 -3.96 11.50
C GLU A 38 -2.65 -3.18 12.57
N TRP A 39 -2.87 -3.82 13.73
CA TRP A 39 -3.67 -3.35 14.87
C TRP A 39 -5.20 -3.40 14.64
N GLU A 40 -5.90 -4.12 15.52
CA GLU A 40 -7.36 -4.11 15.60
C GLU A 40 -7.80 -2.69 15.97
N ASN A 41 -8.28 -1.93 14.99
CA ASN A 41 -9.01 -0.69 15.24
C ASN A 41 -10.48 -0.96 14.95
N GLU A 42 -11.33 -0.83 15.97
CA GLU A 42 -12.78 -0.97 15.87
C GLU A 42 -13.38 0.00 14.82
N GLU A 43 -12.67 1.08 14.49
CA GLU A 43 -13.04 2.03 13.43
C GLU A 43 -12.91 1.45 12.01
N TRP A 44 -12.07 0.43 11.78
CA TRP A 44 -11.89 -0.15 10.45
C TRP A 44 -13.16 -0.84 9.95
N GLU A 45 -13.91 -1.49 10.84
CA GLU A 45 -15.19 -2.09 10.47
C GLU A 45 -16.10 -0.98 9.93
N SER A 46 -16.29 0.11 10.66
CA SER A 46 -17.12 1.26 10.22
C SER A 46 -16.64 1.92 8.91
N ILE A 47 -15.33 1.97 8.66
CA ILE A 47 -14.75 2.56 7.43
C ILE A 47 -15.02 1.67 6.20
N PHE A 48 -14.99 0.35 6.38
CA PHE A 48 -15.09 -0.63 5.29
C PHE A 48 -16.45 -1.34 5.20
N GLU A 49 -17.41 -0.98 6.08
CA GLU A 49 -18.61 -1.76 6.50
C GLU A 49 -19.73 -2.05 5.48
N SER A 50 -19.48 -2.09 4.18
CA SER A 50 -20.59 -2.39 3.23
C SER A 50 -20.24 -3.06 1.91
N SER A 51 -18.97 -3.31 1.60
CA SER A 51 -18.59 -3.81 0.26
C SER A 51 -17.37 -4.73 0.21
N MET A 52 -16.91 -5.25 1.36
CA MET A 52 -15.57 -5.82 1.46
C MET A 52 -15.54 -7.16 2.16
N PHE A 53 -14.60 -8.02 1.74
CA PHE A 53 -14.23 -9.18 2.51
C PHE A 53 -13.25 -8.74 3.59
N LEU A 54 -13.74 -8.70 4.83
CA LEU A 54 -12.94 -8.40 6.01
C LEU A 54 -12.54 -9.72 6.67
N THR A 55 -11.25 -9.89 6.88
CA THR A 55 -10.74 -10.73 7.96
C THR A 55 -10.22 -9.82 9.06
N GLN A 56 -9.94 -10.34 10.26
CA GLN A 56 -9.42 -9.54 11.37
C GLN A 56 -8.17 -8.70 11.02
N LYS A 57 -7.43 -9.05 9.96
CA LYS A 57 -6.15 -8.39 9.59
C LYS A 57 -6.08 -7.91 8.15
N TYR A 58 -7.10 -8.14 7.33
CA TYR A 58 -7.07 -7.80 5.91
C TYR A 58 -8.42 -7.35 5.42
N VAL A 59 -8.39 -6.33 4.56
CA VAL A 59 -9.55 -5.86 3.82
C VAL A 59 -9.27 -5.93 2.33
N PHE A 60 -10.27 -6.39 1.57
CA PHE A 60 -10.25 -6.41 0.11
C PHE A 60 -11.28 -5.46 -0.46
N VAL A 61 -10.84 -4.56 -1.32
CA VAL A 61 -11.61 -3.42 -1.81
C VAL A 61 -11.37 -3.17 -3.29
N GLU A 62 -12.39 -2.72 -4.01
CA GLU A 62 -12.23 -2.25 -5.39
C GLU A 62 -11.47 -0.91 -5.42
N GLY A 63 -10.68 -0.67 -6.46
CA GLY A 63 -9.87 0.56 -6.57
C GLY A 63 -10.70 1.84 -6.46
N GLU A 64 -11.89 1.88 -7.07
CA GLU A 64 -12.81 3.01 -6.96
C GLU A 64 -13.23 3.28 -5.51
N LYS A 65 -13.54 2.23 -4.76
CA LYS A 65 -13.93 2.36 -3.36
C LYS A 65 -12.75 2.75 -2.47
N LEU A 66 -11.56 2.24 -2.78
CA LEU A 66 -10.33 2.64 -2.11
C LEU A 66 -10.07 4.14 -2.27
N ILE A 67 -10.29 4.66 -3.48
CA ILE A 67 -10.16 6.09 -3.76
C ILE A 67 -11.12 6.91 -2.90
N GLU A 68 -12.39 6.52 -2.80
CA GLU A 68 -13.37 7.21 -1.93
C GLU A 68 -12.94 7.24 -0.46
N ILE A 69 -12.39 6.13 0.03
CA ILE A 69 -11.92 6.02 1.42
C ILE A 69 -10.71 6.92 1.65
N MET A 70 -9.77 6.94 0.71
CA MET A 70 -8.57 7.77 0.79
C MET A 70 -8.86 9.27 0.62
N GLU A 71 -9.99 9.64 0.03
CA GLU A 71 -10.44 11.04 -0.02
C GLU A 71 -10.87 11.58 1.35
N ASN A 72 -11.18 10.70 2.30
CA ASN A 72 -11.46 11.09 3.67
C ASN A 72 -10.15 11.40 4.42
N LYS A 73 -9.92 12.70 4.65
CA LYS A 73 -8.70 13.24 5.31
C LYS A 73 -8.54 12.84 6.77
N GLU A 74 -9.53 12.19 7.37
CA GLU A 74 -9.50 11.75 8.76
C GLU A 74 -8.88 10.36 8.92
N ILE A 75 -8.62 9.64 7.83
CA ILE A 75 -8.07 8.28 7.86
C ILE A 75 -6.57 8.32 7.60
N GLN A 76 -5.81 7.72 8.52
CA GLN A 76 -4.38 7.55 8.38
C GLN A 76 -4.01 6.06 8.42
N PHE A 77 -3.35 5.60 7.36
CA PHE A 77 -2.78 4.26 7.31
C PHE A 77 -1.33 4.29 7.80
N ILE A 78 -1.04 3.47 8.80
CA ILE A 78 0.32 3.22 9.28
C ILE A 78 0.49 1.72 9.37
N TRP A 79 1.71 1.24 9.08
CA TRP A 79 2.02 -0.19 9.13
C TRP A 79 1.07 -1.02 8.25
N SER A 80 0.88 -0.59 6.99
CA SER A 80 -0.01 -1.28 6.06
C SER A 80 0.69 -1.57 4.73
N VAL A 81 0.41 -2.75 4.17
CA VAL A 81 0.78 -3.13 2.80
C VAL A 81 -0.48 -3.12 1.96
N PHE A 82 -0.47 -2.32 0.91
CA PHE A 82 -1.50 -2.24 -0.12
C PHE A 82 -1.02 -3.02 -1.33
N SER A 83 -1.66 -4.16 -1.62
CA SER A 83 -1.36 -5.01 -2.77
C SER A 83 -2.37 -4.82 -3.87
N ALA A 84 -1.90 -4.48 -5.07
CA ALA A 84 -2.72 -4.32 -6.26
C ALA A 84 -2.90 -5.65 -7.00
N PHE A 85 -4.14 -6.06 -7.21
CA PHE A 85 -4.54 -7.28 -7.90
C PHE A 85 -5.34 -6.95 -9.16
N PRO A 86 -5.06 -7.60 -10.30
CA PRO A 86 -5.93 -7.50 -11.47
C PRO A 86 -7.38 -7.82 -11.10
N LYS A 87 -8.34 -7.04 -11.63
CA LYS A 87 -9.77 -7.20 -11.35
C LYS A 87 -10.32 -8.60 -11.70
N SER A 88 -9.61 -9.37 -12.51
CA SER A 88 -9.95 -10.75 -12.86
C SER A 88 -9.62 -11.79 -11.78
N ILE A 89 -8.82 -11.45 -10.77
CA ILE A 89 -8.45 -12.36 -9.67
C ILE A 89 -9.49 -12.26 -8.55
N SER A 90 -10.04 -13.41 -8.14
CA SER A 90 -10.99 -13.48 -7.03
C SER A 90 -10.31 -13.37 -5.66
N VAL A 91 -11.04 -12.88 -4.67
CA VAL A 91 -10.57 -12.82 -3.27
C VAL A 91 -10.19 -14.20 -2.75
N ASP A 92 -10.99 -15.25 -3.02
CA ASP A 92 -10.66 -16.62 -2.64
C ASP A 92 -9.29 -17.08 -3.18
N ARG A 93 -8.96 -16.66 -4.41
CA ARG A 93 -7.67 -16.98 -5.02
C ARG A 93 -6.54 -16.22 -4.35
N ILE A 94 -6.74 -14.95 -4.01
CA ILE A 94 -5.79 -14.13 -3.27
C ILE A 94 -5.51 -14.78 -1.89
N MET A 95 -6.56 -15.12 -1.15
CA MET A 95 -6.49 -15.76 0.16
C MET A 95 -5.83 -17.15 0.16
N SER A 96 -5.76 -17.82 -1.00
CA SER A 96 -5.09 -19.13 -1.14
C SER A 96 -3.56 -19.04 -1.17
N VAL A 97 -3.00 -17.82 -1.19
CA VAL A 97 -1.57 -17.51 -1.26
C VAL A 97 -1.17 -16.75 0.01
N PRO A 98 0.08 -16.85 0.48
CA PRO A 98 0.54 -16.07 1.63
C PRO A 98 0.27 -14.57 1.46
N LEU A 99 -0.36 -13.98 2.47
CA LEU A 99 -0.74 -12.57 2.49
C LEU A 99 0.42 -11.70 2.99
N PRO A 100 0.54 -10.47 2.47
CA PRO A 100 1.63 -9.57 2.83
C PRO A 100 1.42 -8.98 4.22
N PHE A 101 2.49 -8.71 4.94
CA PHE A 101 2.41 -8.01 6.22
C PHE A 101 3.59 -7.06 6.39
N VAL A 102 3.53 -6.19 7.40
CA VAL A 102 4.64 -5.30 7.72
C VAL A 102 5.47 -5.95 8.83
N GLU A 103 6.71 -6.34 8.52
CA GLU A 103 7.63 -6.90 9.53
C GLU A 103 8.67 -5.87 9.98
N TYR A 104 8.73 -5.64 11.30
CA TYR A 104 9.79 -4.86 11.92
C TYR A 104 11.08 -5.67 12.05
N ASN A 105 12.23 -5.08 11.72
CA ASN A 105 13.55 -5.69 11.93
C ASN A 105 14.36 -4.86 12.92
N GLU A 106 14.74 -5.47 14.05
CA GLU A 106 15.50 -4.80 15.12
C GLU A 106 16.90 -4.32 14.69
N LYS A 107 17.52 -4.91 13.66
CA LYS A 107 18.86 -4.51 13.21
C LYS A 107 18.88 -3.21 12.43
N ASN A 108 17.89 -3.00 11.55
CA ASN A 108 17.91 -1.91 10.57
C ASN A 108 16.54 -1.22 10.42
N GLY A 109 15.61 -1.44 11.35
CA GLY A 109 14.26 -0.87 11.36
C GLY A 109 13.26 -1.54 10.40
N TYR A 110 13.72 -2.21 9.34
CA TYR A 110 12.88 -2.65 8.21
C TYR A 110 13.48 -3.92 7.55
N SER A 111 12.74 -5.03 7.47
CA SER A 111 13.32 -6.32 7.06
C SER A 111 13.23 -6.61 5.56
N ILE A 112 12.04 -6.55 4.98
CA ILE A 112 11.77 -7.32 3.76
C ILE A 112 12.06 -6.57 2.45
N TYR A 113 12.26 -5.25 2.50
CA TYR A 113 12.47 -4.41 1.31
C TYR A 113 13.92 -3.90 1.15
N TYR A 114 14.85 -4.40 1.97
CA TYR A 114 16.29 -4.12 1.84
C TYR A 114 17.07 -5.27 1.22
N GLU A 115 16.46 -6.46 1.09
CA GLU A 115 17.08 -7.55 0.33
C GLU A 115 16.98 -7.22 -1.16
N THR A 116 18.14 -7.12 -1.81
CA THR A 116 18.21 -6.93 -3.27
C THR A 116 18.26 -8.31 -3.95
N PRO A 117 17.35 -8.59 -4.90
CA PRO A 117 16.33 -7.68 -5.43
C PRO A 117 15.08 -7.60 -4.54
N VAL A 118 14.52 -6.39 -4.40
CA VAL A 118 13.23 -6.20 -3.72
C VAL A 118 12.12 -6.94 -4.46
N LEU A 119 11.29 -7.65 -3.68
CA LEU A 119 10.20 -8.46 -4.17
C LEU A 119 8.87 -7.94 -3.64
N ILE A 120 7.85 -8.02 -4.49
CA ILE A 120 6.45 -7.97 -4.05
C ILE A 120 6.20 -9.21 -3.20
N GLN A 121 5.67 -9.04 -1.99
CA GLN A 121 5.38 -10.13 -1.07
C GLN A 121 4.32 -11.07 -1.64
N HIS A 122 3.20 -10.52 -2.11
CA HIS A 122 2.11 -11.33 -2.61
C HIS A 122 2.35 -11.76 -4.06
N ALA A 123 2.44 -13.08 -4.31
CA ALA A 123 2.81 -13.60 -5.64
C ALA A 123 1.85 -13.19 -6.77
N LEU A 124 0.57 -12.97 -6.46
CA LEU A 124 -0.45 -12.52 -7.42
C LEU A 124 -0.57 -11.00 -7.55
N ALA A 125 0.13 -10.22 -6.74
CA ALA A 125 0.09 -8.76 -6.83
C ALA A 125 1.03 -8.26 -7.92
N GLU A 126 0.62 -7.18 -8.58
CA GLU A 126 1.43 -6.48 -9.57
C GLU A 126 2.25 -5.34 -8.96
N LYS A 127 1.73 -4.76 -7.88
CA LYS A 127 2.30 -3.60 -7.19
C LYS A 127 2.01 -3.68 -5.71
N GLU A 128 2.92 -3.17 -4.90
CA GLU A 128 2.74 -2.98 -3.47
C GLU A 128 3.10 -1.54 -3.07
N ILE A 129 2.24 -0.92 -2.27
CA ILE A 129 2.52 0.33 -1.57
C ILE A 129 2.57 0.02 -0.09
N VAL A 130 3.66 0.36 0.58
CA VAL A 130 3.88 0.07 1.99
C VAL A 130 4.00 1.39 2.71
N VAL A 131 3.12 1.62 3.67
CA VAL A 131 3.15 2.80 4.52
C VAL A 131 3.63 2.42 5.90
N PHE A 132 4.64 3.14 6.40
CA PHE A 132 5.25 2.84 7.69
C PHE A 132 5.37 4.10 8.54
N ASP A 133 4.82 4.01 9.76
CA ASP A 133 4.97 4.99 10.85
C ASP A 133 4.88 6.45 10.38
N SER A 134 4.00 6.71 9.41
CA SER A 134 3.77 8.02 8.79
C SER A 134 4.98 8.70 8.13
N SER A 135 6.11 8.01 8.06
CA SER A 135 7.43 8.61 7.79
C SER A 135 8.04 8.07 6.49
N TYR A 136 7.67 6.84 6.11
CA TYR A 136 8.17 6.16 4.93
C TYR A 136 7.05 5.60 4.07
N VAL A 137 7.26 5.69 2.77
CA VAL A 137 6.49 4.94 1.78
C VAL A 137 7.42 4.18 0.87
N TYR A 138 7.16 2.89 0.74
CA TYR A 138 7.83 2.04 -0.24
C TYR A 138 6.84 1.75 -1.36
N ILE A 139 7.28 1.89 -2.60
CA ILE A 139 6.52 1.51 -3.79
C ILE A 139 7.32 0.49 -4.56
N ILE A 140 6.70 -0.66 -4.83
CA ILE A 140 7.31 -1.78 -5.53
C ILE A 140 6.37 -2.20 -6.64
N GLU A 141 6.87 -2.31 -7.87
CA GLU A 141 6.05 -2.71 -9.00
C GLU A 141 6.79 -3.63 -9.99
N ARG A 142 6.01 -4.49 -10.66
CA ARG A 142 6.52 -5.33 -11.76
C ARG A 142 6.74 -4.51 -13.02
N GLU A 143 5.75 -3.68 -13.36
CA GLU A 143 5.76 -2.77 -14.50
C GLU A 143 5.71 -1.32 -14.00
N GLU A 144 6.53 -0.44 -14.59
CA GLU A 144 6.70 0.93 -14.12
C GLU A 144 5.50 1.81 -14.54
N GLU A 145 4.48 1.93 -13.69
CA GLU A 145 3.32 2.80 -13.94
C GLU A 145 3.10 3.79 -12.79
N LEU A 146 3.24 3.34 -11.54
CA LEU A 146 2.92 4.12 -10.34
C LEU A 146 4.10 5.01 -9.92
N ILE A 147 5.33 4.51 -10.03
CA ILE A 147 6.54 5.24 -9.68
C ILE A 147 6.70 6.54 -10.51
N PRO A 148 6.51 6.57 -11.84
CA PRO A 148 6.64 7.79 -12.64
C PRO A 148 5.66 8.88 -12.21
N GLN A 149 4.43 8.51 -11.84
CA GLN A 149 3.42 9.48 -11.37
C GLN A 149 3.86 10.12 -10.06
N LEU A 150 4.41 9.33 -9.14
CA LEU A 150 4.86 9.82 -7.83
C LEU A 150 6.15 10.64 -7.90
N LYS A 151 7.04 10.37 -8.87
CA LYS A 151 8.24 11.20 -9.11
C LYS A 151 7.89 12.66 -9.42
N SER A 152 6.68 12.96 -9.88
CA SER A 152 6.22 14.35 -10.11
C SER A 152 5.94 15.10 -8.79
N VAL A 153 5.61 14.36 -7.72
CA VAL A 153 5.27 14.89 -6.39
C VAL A 153 6.46 14.80 -5.42
N TYR A 154 7.22 13.72 -5.50
CA TYR A 154 8.37 13.44 -4.62
C TYR A 154 9.67 13.46 -5.42
N LYS A 155 10.45 14.52 -5.21
CA LYS A 155 11.76 14.69 -5.87
C LYS A 155 12.89 13.98 -5.13
N ASP A 156 12.71 13.78 -3.83
CA ASP A 156 13.64 13.06 -2.97
C ASP A 156 13.10 11.63 -2.77
N TYR A 157 13.72 10.67 -3.46
CA TYR A 157 13.44 9.24 -3.33
C TYR A 157 14.74 8.44 -3.44
N GLU A 158 14.79 7.28 -2.81
CA GLU A 158 15.89 6.33 -2.93
C GLU A 158 15.43 5.11 -3.73
N ARG A 159 16.36 4.50 -4.48
CA ARG A 159 16.08 3.21 -5.13
C ARG A 159 16.36 2.09 -4.15
N LEU A 160 15.48 1.10 -4.13
CA LEU A 160 15.63 -0.12 -3.34
C LEU A 160 16.39 -1.20 -4.11
#